data_AF-A0A2V5Z3G4-F1
#
_entry.id   AF-A0A2V5Z3G4-F1
#
_cell.length_a   1.000
_cell.length_b   1.000
_cell.length_c   1.000
_cell.angle_alpha   90.00
_cell.angle_beta   90.00
_cell.angle_gamma   90.00
#
_symmetry.space_group_name_H-M   'P 1'
#
loop_
_entity.id
_entity.type
_entity.pdbx_description
1 polymer ?
#
loop_
_entity_poly.entity_id
_entity_poly.type
_entity_poly.pdbx_seq_one_letter_code
_entity_poly.pdbx_strand_id
1 'polypeptide(L)'
;MRTITNHYRDSHVLNLGSGGERGPYLVTQTGVSPNDPLAKERMFVLRPDGRWVDFNVYVCQGKPEAMDETVFSTTTEVMETFGKLMGRPQVLDLPVDEAGLNAWIERQKSGNPLEAAHEWAVGYRERRRKKRRG
;
A
#
# COMPACT_ATOMS: atom_id res chain seq x y z
N MET A 1 -0.88 -20.43 -5.37
CA MET A 1 -0.92 -18.97 -5.17
C MET A 1 -2.31 -18.47 -5.53
N ARG A 2 -2.89 -17.55 -4.75
CA ARG A 2 -4.27 -17.07 -4.96
C ARG A 2 -4.21 -15.70 -5.64
N THR A 3 -5.07 -15.48 -6.64
CA THR A 3 -5.30 -14.14 -7.20
C THR A 3 -5.86 -13.22 -6.12
N ILE A 4 -5.44 -11.96 -6.12
CA ILE A 4 -6.03 -10.94 -5.25
C ILE A 4 -7.56 -10.87 -5.43
N THR A 5 -8.26 -10.35 -4.44
CA THR A 5 -9.73 -10.24 -4.43
C THR A 5 -10.17 -8.89 -3.87
N ASN A 6 -11.40 -8.49 -4.20
CA ASN A 6 -12.04 -7.33 -3.59
C ASN A 6 -12.74 -7.64 -2.26
N HIS A 7 -12.48 -8.82 -1.68
CA HIS A 7 -13.12 -9.22 -0.42
C HIS A 7 -12.31 -8.70 0.77
N TYR A 8 -12.93 -7.86 1.60
CA TYR A 8 -12.28 -7.24 2.78
C TYR A 8 -11.52 -8.24 3.66
N ARG A 9 -12.10 -9.42 3.93
CA ARG A 9 -11.46 -10.44 4.79
C ARG A 9 -10.20 -11.06 4.21
N ASP A 10 -9.99 -10.93 2.91
CA ASP A 10 -8.76 -11.41 2.26
C ASP A 10 -7.64 -10.35 2.34
N SER A 11 -7.93 -9.16 2.89
CA SER A 11 -6.99 -8.02 2.96
C SER A 11 -6.52 -7.76 4.39
N HIS A 12 -5.33 -7.19 4.52
CA HIS A 12 -4.80 -6.67 5.77
C HIS A 12 -5.02 -5.16 5.84
N VAL A 13 -5.68 -4.70 6.91
CA VAL A 13 -5.82 -3.27 7.21
C VAL A 13 -4.82 -2.90 8.30
N LEU A 14 -3.75 -2.24 7.89
CA LEU A 14 -2.67 -1.84 8.77
C LEU A 14 -2.98 -0.46 9.34
N ASN A 15 -3.07 -0.35 10.67
CA ASN A 15 -3.13 0.95 11.33
C ASN A 15 -1.72 1.55 11.40
N LEU A 16 -1.52 2.69 10.74
CA LEU A 16 -0.25 3.40 10.71
C LEU A 16 -0.14 4.47 11.81
N GLY A 17 -1.18 4.62 12.64
CA GLY A 17 -1.18 5.49 13.82
C GLY A 17 -0.16 5.08 14.88
N SER A 18 0.26 6.02 15.73
CA SER A 18 1.15 5.78 16.88
C SER A 18 0.38 5.86 18.19
N GLY A 19 0.82 5.12 19.22
CA GLY A 19 0.41 5.37 20.61
C GLY A 19 -1.10 5.32 20.87
N GLY A 20 -1.82 4.43 20.17
CA GLY A 20 -3.27 4.29 20.27
C GLY A 20 -4.07 5.18 19.32
N GLU A 21 -3.41 6.04 18.51
CA GLU A 21 -4.07 6.80 17.46
C GLU A 21 -4.66 5.86 16.39
N ARG A 22 -5.85 6.21 15.90
CA ARG A 22 -6.52 5.54 14.79
C ARG A 22 -6.20 6.26 13.49
N GLY A 23 -5.51 5.58 12.59
CA GLY A 23 -5.22 6.05 11.26
C GLY A 23 -3.91 6.83 11.12
N PRO A 24 -3.44 7.05 9.88
CA PRO A 24 -4.08 6.57 8.65
C PRO A 24 -3.96 5.05 8.50
N TYR A 25 -4.68 4.48 7.56
CA TYR A 25 -4.71 3.04 7.31
C TYR A 25 -4.13 2.74 5.94
N LEU A 26 -3.35 1.66 5.85
CA LEU A 26 -2.92 1.08 4.59
C LEU A 26 -3.61 -0.27 4.43
N VAL A 27 -4.17 -0.51 3.25
CA VAL A 27 -4.83 -1.77 2.94
C VAL A 27 -3.93 -2.55 1.98
N THR A 28 -3.51 -3.74 2.39
CA THR A 28 -2.61 -4.59 1.62
C THR A 28 -3.19 -5.98 1.36
N GLN A 29 -2.74 -6.62 0.30
CA GLN A 29 -3.02 -8.03 0.03
C GLN A 29 -1.86 -8.66 -0.73
N THR A 30 -1.38 -9.81 -0.26
CA THR A 30 -0.38 -10.61 -0.97
C THR A 30 -1.09 -11.60 -1.87
N GLY A 31 -0.69 -11.67 -3.14
CA GLY A 31 -1.27 -12.59 -4.10
C GLY A 31 -0.78 -12.34 -5.50
N VAL A 32 -1.54 -12.81 -6.48
CA VAL A 32 -1.22 -12.69 -7.91
C VAL A 32 -2.14 -11.66 -8.54
N SER A 33 -1.61 -10.80 -9.43
CA SER A 33 -2.45 -9.91 -10.23
C SER A 33 -3.38 -10.75 -11.12
N PRO A 34 -4.67 -10.40 -11.22
CA PRO A 34 -5.60 -11.11 -12.10
C PRO A 34 -5.14 -11.17 -13.56
N ASN A 35 -4.30 -10.24 -13.99
CA ASN A 35 -3.84 -10.13 -15.38
C ASN A 35 -2.38 -10.57 -15.56
N ASP A 36 -1.70 -11.09 -14.54
CA ASP A 36 -0.30 -11.51 -14.65
C ASP A 36 -0.19 -12.93 -15.23
N PRO A 37 0.32 -13.09 -16.47
CA PRO A 37 0.44 -14.40 -17.12
C PRO A 37 1.47 -15.30 -16.45
N LEU A 38 2.42 -14.74 -15.69
CA LEU A 38 3.47 -15.49 -15.00
C LEU A 38 3.06 -15.91 -13.58
N ALA A 39 1.87 -15.52 -13.15
CA ALA A 39 1.34 -15.78 -11.82
C ALA A 39 2.31 -15.44 -10.68
N LYS A 40 3.07 -14.34 -10.83
CA LYS A 40 4.08 -13.95 -9.83
C LYS A 40 3.39 -13.34 -8.63
N GLU A 41 3.65 -13.93 -7.46
CA GLU A 41 3.16 -13.40 -6.19
C GLU A 41 3.85 -12.08 -5.84
N ARG A 42 3.05 -11.08 -5.48
CA ARG A 42 3.48 -9.74 -5.08
C ARG A 42 2.57 -9.21 -3.98
N MET A 43 3.01 -8.14 -3.32
CA MET A 43 2.16 -7.38 -2.40
C MET A 43 1.48 -6.26 -3.17
N PHE A 44 0.17 -6.15 -3.01
CA PHE A 44 -0.64 -5.07 -3.59
C PHE A 44 -1.15 -4.16 -2.48
N VAL A 45 -1.25 -2.86 -2.81
CA VAL A 45 -1.91 -1.85 -2.00
C VAL A 45 -3.19 -1.38 -2.67
N LEU A 46 -4.26 -1.24 -1.89
CA LEU A 46 -5.51 -0.65 -2.35
C LEU A 46 -5.42 0.86 -2.19
N ARG A 47 -5.75 1.60 -3.25
CA ARG A 47 -5.88 3.06 -3.23
C ARG A 47 -7.30 3.49 -2.83
N PRO A 48 -7.49 4.71 -2.31
CA PRO A 48 -8.82 5.28 -2.06
C PRO A 48 -9.71 5.40 -3.30
N ASP A 49 -9.14 5.36 -4.51
CA ASP A 49 -9.89 5.32 -5.77
C ASP A 49 -10.43 3.93 -6.13
N GLY A 50 -10.15 2.91 -5.32
CA GLY A 50 -10.63 1.53 -5.50
C GLY A 50 -9.76 0.65 -6.40
N ARG A 51 -8.57 1.12 -6.83
CA ARG A 51 -7.64 0.31 -7.63
C ARG A 51 -6.53 -0.27 -6.79
N TRP A 52 -6.12 -1.49 -7.14
CA TRP A 52 -4.96 -2.15 -6.57
C TRP A 52 -3.70 -1.78 -7.36
N VAL A 53 -2.58 -1.60 -6.67
CA VAL A 53 -1.28 -1.30 -7.30
C VAL A 53 -0.22 -2.17 -6.65
N ASP A 54 0.76 -2.63 -7.44
CA ASP A 54 1.96 -3.27 -6.89
C ASP A 54 2.65 -2.33 -5.91
N PHE A 55 2.86 -2.79 -4.67
CA PHE A 55 3.51 -2.00 -3.63
C PHE A 55 4.90 -1.51 -4.04
N ASN A 56 5.61 -2.30 -4.87
CA ASN A 56 6.94 -1.95 -5.35
C ASN A 56 6.98 -0.62 -6.11
N VAL A 57 5.88 -0.24 -6.78
CA VAL A 57 5.75 1.03 -7.51
C VAL A 57 5.96 2.23 -6.60
N TYR A 58 5.57 2.13 -5.33
CA TYR A 58 5.65 3.24 -4.40
C TYR A 58 6.97 3.29 -3.64
N VAL A 59 7.47 2.13 -3.19
CA VAL A 59 8.75 2.08 -2.46
C VAL A 59 9.94 2.39 -3.36
N CYS A 60 9.88 2.07 -4.65
CA CYS A 60 10.97 2.35 -5.59
C CYS A 60 11.14 3.84 -5.89
N GLN A 61 10.10 4.65 -5.73
CA GLN A 61 10.16 6.08 -6.07
C GLN A 61 11.09 6.88 -5.15
N GLY A 62 11.50 6.32 -4.01
CA GLY A 62 12.38 7.00 -3.04
C GLY A 62 11.79 8.29 -2.45
N LYS A 63 10.52 8.58 -2.75
CA LYS A 63 9.77 9.74 -2.31
C LYS A 63 8.66 9.27 -1.38
N PRO A 64 8.75 9.60 -0.09
CA PRO A 64 7.72 9.21 0.86
C PRO A 64 6.32 9.70 0.50
N GLU A 65 6.18 10.79 -0.24
CA GLU A 65 4.89 11.36 -0.68
C GLU A 65 4.14 10.47 -1.67
N ALA A 66 4.83 9.55 -2.35
CA ALA A 66 4.20 8.67 -3.34
C ALA A 66 3.12 7.77 -2.71
N MET A 67 3.37 7.31 -1.48
CA MET A 67 2.43 6.49 -0.72
C MET A 67 1.30 7.29 -0.06
N ASP A 68 1.34 8.63 -0.08
CA ASP A 68 0.23 9.44 0.44
C ASP A 68 -1.06 9.20 -0.38
N GLU A 69 -0.93 8.75 -1.64
CA GLU A 69 -2.06 8.38 -2.51
C GLU A 69 -2.72 7.05 -2.16
N THR A 70 -2.09 6.22 -1.32
CA THR A 70 -2.57 4.86 -1.00
C THR A 70 -3.18 4.74 0.39
N VAL A 71 -3.07 5.79 1.20
CA VAL A 71 -3.54 5.76 2.58
C VAL A 71 -4.96 6.27 2.74
N PHE A 72 -5.70 5.61 3.62
CA PHE A 72 -7.03 6.00 4.06
C PHE A 72 -6.92 6.78 5.37
N SER A 73 -7.64 7.88 5.51
CA SER A 73 -7.62 8.65 6.76
C SER A 73 -8.34 7.92 7.89
N THR A 74 -9.39 7.14 7.56
CA THR A 74 -10.23 6.46 8.56
C THR A 74 -10.59 5.04 8.15
N THR A 75 -10.98 4.19 9.11
CA THR A 75 -11.53 2.86 8.81
C THR A 75 -12.86 2.95 8.06
N THR A 76 -13.64 4.03 8.26
CA THR A 76 -14.89 4.25 7.50
C THR A 76 -14.61 4.36 6.01
N GLU A 77 -13.60 5.14 5.61
CA GLU A 77 -13.20 5.26 4.20
C GLU A 77 -12.75 3.92 3.62
N VAL A 78 -12.04 3.09 4.41
CA VAL A 78 -11.68 1.72 4.01
C VAL A 78 -12.94 0.90 3.71
N MET A 79 -13.90 0.88 4.64
CA MET A 79 -15.12 0.10 4.50
C MET A 79 -16.00 0.59 3.35
N GLU A 80 -16.13 1.90 3.18
CA GLU A 80 -16.85 2.50 2.05
C GLU A 80 -16.20 2.15 0.71
N THR A 81 -14.87 2.11 0.66
CA THR A 81 -14.15 1.72 -0.55
C THR A 81 -14.44 0.26 -0.88
N PHE A 82 -14.29 -0.66 0.09
CA PHE A 82 -14.65 -2.07 -0.11
C PHE A 82 -16.12 -2.27 -0.49
N GLY A 83 -17.04 -1.46 0.05
CA GLY A 83 -18.46 -1.49 -0.33
C GLY A 83 -18.72 -1.11 -1.79
N LYS A 84 -17.80 -0.38 -2.44
CA LYS A 84 -17.85 -0.01 -3.86
C LYS A 84 -17.09 -0.99 -4.76
N LEU A 85 -16.21 -1.83 -4.19
CA LEU A 85 -15.42 -2.80 -4.95
C LEU A 85 -16.28 -4.01 -5.34
N MET A 86 -16.85 -3.94 -6.54
CA MET A 86 -17.66 -5.03 -7.09
C MET A 86 -16.87 -5.84 -8.13
N GLY A 87 -17.09 -7.15 -8.15
CA GLY A 87 -16.51 -8.03 -9.17
C GLY A 87 -14.99 -8.23 -9.06
N ARG A 88 -14.34 -8.39 -10.22
CA ARG A 88 -12.91 -8.70 -10.32
C ARG A 88 -12.06 -7.49 -9.89
N PRO A 89 -11.00 -7.68 -9.08
CA PRO A 89 -10.11 -6.59 -8.70
C PRO A 89 -9.47 -5.95 -9.91
N GLN A 90 -9.40 -4.62 -9.89
CA GLN A 90 -8.73 -3.85 -10.92
C GLN A 90 -7.32 -3.52 -10.43
N VAL A 91 -6.31 -4.05 -11.14
CA VAL A 91 -4.91 -3.69 -10.91
C VAL A 91 -4.53 -2.61 -11.90
N LEU A 92 -4.05 -1.49 -11.38
CA LEU A 92 -3.42 -0.44 -12.17
C LEU A 92 -1.95 -0.82 -12.33
N ASP A 93 -1.56 -1.09 -13.58
CA ASP A 93 -0.19 -1.42 -13.94
C ASP A 93 0.62 -0.14 -14.08
N LEU A 94 1.52 0.10 -13.12
CA LEU A 94 2.39 1.25 -13.08
C LEU A 94 3.84 0.78 -13.16
N PRO A 95 4.73 1.54 -13.81
CA PRO A 95 6.13 1.14 -13.93
C PRO A 95 6.77 1.07 -12.55
N VAL A 96 7.43 -0.06 -12.29
CA VAL A 96 8.35 -0.19 -11.16
C VAL A 96 9.71 0.27 -11.63
N ASP A 97 10.26 1.29 -10.98
CA ASP A 97 11.64 1.72 -11.21
C ASP A 97 12.59 0.67 -10.60
N GLU A 98 13.18 -0.18 -11.44
CA GLU A 98 14.10 -1.24 -10.99
C GLU A 98 15.33 -0.70 -10.26
N ALA A 99 15.86 0.46 -10.68
CA ALA A 99 17.00 1.08 -10.01
C ALA A 99 16.59 1.61 -8.63
N GLY A 100 15.42 2.25 -8.57
CA GLY A 100 14.81 2.69 -7.31
C GLY A 100 14.48 1.53 -6.36
N LEU A 101 14.01 0.41 -6.91
CA LEU A 101 13.70 -0.80 -6.15
C LEU A 101 14.97 -1.45 -5.60
N ASN A 102 16.03 -1.59 -6.41
CA ASN A 102 17.32 -2.12 -5.96
C ASN A 102 17.92 -1.24 -4.87
N ALA A 103 17.93 0.08 -5.05
CA ALA A 103 18.39 1.02 -4.02
C ALA A 103 17.54 0.96 -2.75
N TRP A 104 16.23 0.70 -2.87
CA TRP A 104 15.35 0.49 -1.72
C TRP A 104 15.66 -0.84 -1.01
N ILE A 105 15.87 -1.93 -1.73
CA ILE A 105 16.28 -3.23 -1.19
C ILE A 105 17.60 -3.13 -0.45
N GLU A 106 18.61 -2.46 -1.03
CA GLU A 106 19.92 -2.26 -0.38
C GLU A 106 19.83 -1.45 0.93
N ARG A 107 18.87 -0.50 1.00
CA ARG A 107 18.62 0.28 2.22
C ARG A 107 17.89 -0.52 3.31
N GLN A 108 17.11 -1.52 2.94
CA GLN A 108 16.28 -2.31 3.85
C GLN A 108 17.01 -3.58 4.27
N LYS A 109 17.44 -3.64 5.53
CA LYS A 109 18.19 -4.79 6.07
C LYS A 109 17.43 -6.13 6.02
N SER A 110 16.10 -6.13 5.86
CA SER A 110 15.26 -7.34 5.92
C SER A 110 14.58 -7.74 4.60
N GLY A 111 14.56 -6.85 3.59
CA GLY A 111 13.87 -7.10 2.32
C GLY A 111 12.36 -7.36 2.42
N ASN A 112 11.73 -7.09 3.57
CA ASN A 112 10.32 -7.37 3.82
C ASN A 112 9.44 -6.13 3.51
N PRO A 113 8.56 -6.19 2.48
CA PRO A 113 7.69 -5.07 2.11
C PRO A 113 6.76 -4.59 3.24
N LEU A 114 6.37 -5.47 4.17
CA LEU A 114 5.52 -5.09 5.30
C LEU A 114 6.26 -4.24 6.33
N GLU A 115 7.52 -4.58 6.60
CA GLU A 115 8.39 -3.81 7.49
C GLU A 115 8.68 -2.43 6.90
N ALA A 116 8.90 -2.38 5.58
CA ALA A 116 8.99 -1.15 4.81
C ALA A 116 7.78 -0.23 4.97
N ALA A 117 6.57 -0.79 4.86
CA ALA A 117 5.33 -0.04 5.01
C ALA A 117 5.21 0.54 6.42
N HIS A 118 5.64 -0.20 7.45
CA HIS A 118 5.69 0.30 8.81
C HIS A 118 6.74 1.40 9.01
N GLU A 119 7.94 1.25 8.47
CA GLU A 119 8.97 2.31 8.54
C GLU A 119 8.53 3.58 7.82
N TRP A 120 7.94 3.45 6.63
CA TRP A 120 7.37 4.56 5.89
C TRP A 120 6.30 5.32 6.70
N ALA A 121 5.41 4.58 7.37
CA ALA A 121 4.37 5.15 8.21
C ALA A 121 4.93 6.04 9.31
N VAL A 122 6.12 5.73 9.84
CA VAL A 122 6.81 6.59 10.81
C VAL A 122 7.10 7.96 10.21
N GLY A 123 7.71 8.01 9.02
CA GLY A 123 8.07 9.25 8.34
C GLY A 123 6.88 10.05 7.82
N TYR A 124 5.80 9.39 7.36
CA TYR A 124 4.55 10.06 6.96
C TYR A 124 3.99 10.96 8.05
N ARG A 125 4.03 10.50 9.30
CA ARG A 125 3.49 11.25 10.45
C ARG A 125 4.24 12.55 10.69
N GLU A 126 5.56 12.55 10.56
CA GLU A 126 6.37 13.76 10.72
C GLU A 126 6.01 14.83 9.69
N ARG A 127 5.83 14.42 8.43
CA ARG A 127 5.41 15.31 7.35
C ARG A 127 4.01 15.88 7.61
N ARG A 128 3.05 15.03 8.01
CA ARG A 128 1.67 15.48 8.31
C ARG A 128 1.61 16.40 9.53
N ARG A 129 2.40 16.15 10.58
CA ARG A 129 2.50 17.05 11.75
C ARG A 129 3.07 18.41 11.38
N LYS A 130 4.10 18.46 10.53
CA LYS A 130 4.65 19.72 10.00
C LYS A 130 3.62 20.49 9.18
N LYS A 131 2.88 19.80 8.29
CA LYS A 131 1.83 20.41 7.44
C LYS A 131 0.62 20.95 8.23
N ARG A 132 0.33 20.43 9.43
CA ARG A 132 -0.75 20.92 10.30
C ARG A 132 -0.35 22.09 11.22
N ARG A 133 0.95 22.42 11.28
CA ARG A 133 1.51 23.45 12.17
C ARG A 133 1.96 24.72 11.46
N GLY A 134 2.01 24.71 10.13
CA GLY A 134 2.17 25.90 9.29
C GLY A 134 0.83 26.32 8.72
#